data_AF-A0A838NWY9-F1
#
_entry.id   AF-A0A838NWY9-F1
#
_cell.length_a   1.000
_cell.length_b   1.000
_cell.length_c   1.000
_cell.angle_alpha   90.00
_cell.angle_beta   90.00
_cell.angle_gamma   90.00
#
_symmetry.space_group_name_H-M   'P 1'
#
loop_
_entity.id
_entity.type
_entity.pdbx_description
1 polymer ?
#
loop_
_entity_poly.entity_id
_entity_poly.type
_entity_poly.pdbx_seq_one_letter_code
_entity_poly.pdbx_strand_id
1 'polypeptide(L)' 'MKKIQVQGLHHITIVGSTKQSAVDFWQGLLGMPFIFEQPNLGNPEENHLYFDPGDGRL' A
#
# COMPACT_ATOMS: atom_id res chain seq x y z
N MET A 1 2.54 -1.36 -34.80
CA MET A 1 2.43 -0.63 -33.53
C MET A 1 3.50 -1.14 -32.57
N LYS A 2 4.17 -0.26 -31.83
CA LYS A 2 5.13 -0.66 -30.79
C LYS A 2 4.34 -1.22 -29.61
N LYS A 3 4.62 -2.46 -29.18
CA LYS A 3 3.97 -3.02 -28.00
C LYS A 3 4.52 -2.29 -26.76
N ILE A 4 3.63 -1.74 -25.96
CA ILE A 4 3.97 -1.21 -24.63
C ILE A 4 3.92 -2.41 -23.67
N GLN A 5 5.02 -2.67 -22.98
CA GLN A 5 5.12 -3.76 -22.01
C GLN A 5 4.92 -3.23 -20.60
N VAL A 6 4.29 -4.03 -19.75
CA VAL A 6 4.26 -3.79 -18.30
C VAL A 6 5.70 -3.89 -17.78
N GLN A 7 6.12 -2.91 -16.98
CA GLN A 7 7.51 -2.83 -16.49
C GLN A 7 7.73 -3.61 -15.19
N GLY A 8 6.66 -3.97 -14.48
CA GLY A 8 6.72 -4.72 -13.24
C GLY A 8 5.46 -4.53 -12.41
N LEU A 9 5.55 -4.96 -11.15
CA LEU A 9 4.53 -4.71 -10.12
C LEU A 9 4.57 -3.23 -9.71
N HIS A 10 3.40 -2.60 -9.64
CA HIS A 10 3.27 -1.23 -9.13
C HIS A 10 2.90 -1.20 -7.64
N HIS A 11 1.91 -1.99 -7.23
CA HIS A 11 1.50 -2.14 -5.82
C HIS A 11 0.66 -3.40 -5.64
N ILE A 12 0.51 -3.86 -4.39
CA ILE A 12 -0.40 -4.93 -3.98
C ILE A 12 -1.38 -4.33 -2.96
N THR A 13 -2.67 -4.59 -3.11
CA THR A 13 -3.70 -4.21 -2.13
C THR A 13 -4.15 -5.44 -1.37
N ILE A 14 -4.24 -5.32 -0.04
CA ILE A 14 -4.64 -6.40 0.88
C ILE A 14 -5.70 -5.85 1.82
N VAL A 15 -6.73 -6.64 2.12
CA VAL A 15 -7.72 -6.31 3.16
C VAL A 15 -7.12 -6.61 4.53
N GLY A 16 -6.94 -5.57 5.35
CA GLY A 16 -6.46 -5.68 6.73
C GLY A 16 -7.58 -5.79 7.76
N SER A 17 -7.22 -5.93 9.03
CA SER A 17 -8.18 -5.98 10.15
C SER A 17 -8.46 -4.59 10.73
N THR A 18 -7.47 -3.97 11.37
CA THR A 18 -7.56 -2.60 11.89
C THR A 18 -6.38 -1.76 11.40
N LYS A 19 -6.56 -0.44 11.38
CA LYS A 19 -5.47 0.49 11.06
C LYS A 19 -4.27 0.29 11.98
N GLN A 20 -4.49 0.18 13.29
CA GLN A 20 -3.42 0.02 14.27
C GLN A 20 -2.61 -1.24 13.99
N SER A 21 -3.27 -2.39 13.81
CA SER A 21 -2.58 -3.65 13.51
C SER A 21 -1.81 -3.61 12.19
N ALA A 22 -2.30 -2.87 11.19
CA ALA A 22 -1.58 -2.69 9.94
C ALA A 22 -0.31 -1.86 10.15
N VAL A 23 -0.38 -0.75 10.88
CA VAL A 23 0.79 0.10 11.17
C VAL A 23 1.81 -0.66 12.02
N ASP A 24 1.37 -1.36 13.07
CA ASP A 24 2.24 -2.15 13.93
C ASP A 24 2.99 -3.23 13.15
N PHE A 25 2.31 -3.89 12.20
CA PHE A 25 2.92 -4.93 11.39
C PHE A 25 3.80 -4.37 10.26
N TRP A 26 3.25 -3.58 9.35
CA TRP A 26 3.96 -3.12 8.15
C TRP A 26 5.10 -2.16 8.51
N GLN A 27 4.82 -1.14 9.32
CA GLN A 27 5.84 -0.18 9.73
C GLN A 27 6.67 -0.69 10.91
N GLY A 28 6.02 -1.20 11.96
CA GLY A 28 6.71 -1.59 13.18
C GLY A 28 7.56 -2.85 13.02
N LEU A 29 6.99 -3.92 12.46
CA LEU A 29 7.69 -5.21 12.33
C LEU A 29 8.49 -5.32 11.03
N LEU A 30 7.90 -4.96 9.89
CA LEU A 30 8.57 -5.11 8.58
C LEU A 30 9.40 -3.88 8.18
N GLY A 31 9.33 -2.79 8.95
CA GLY A 31 10.10 -1.58 8.67
C GLY A 31 9.65 -0.85 7.40
N MET A 32 8.46 -1.16 6.86
CA MET A 32 7.90 -0.51 5.67
C MET A 32 7.26 0.83 6.06
N PRO A 33 7.84 1.98 5.70
CA PRO A 33 7.34 3.28 6.14
C PRO A 33 5.87 3.49 5.76
N PHE A 34 5.06 3.97 6.70
CA PHE A 34 3.71 4.42 6.40
C PHE A 34 3.78 5.76 5.66
N ILE A 35 3.23 5.81 4.45
CA ILE A 35 3.36 6.97 3.56
C ILE A 35 2.15 7.89 3.68
N PHE A 36 0.94 7.35 3.50
CA PHE A 36 -0.29 8.12 3.67
C PHE A 36 -1.50 7.20 3.85
N GLU A 37 -2.61 7.83 4.23
CA GLU A 37 -3.94 7.25 4.30
C GLU A 37 -4.92 8.12 3.54
N GLN A 38 -5.87 7.47 2.88
CA GLN A 38 -7.03 8.12 2.30
C GLN A 38 -8.26 7.20 2.40
N PRO A 39 -9.47 7.74 2.27
CA PRO A 39 -10.66 6.91 2.11
C PRO A 39 -10.56 6.00 0.87
N ASN A 40 -11.15 4.81 0.95
CA ASN A 40 -11.33 3.94 -0.20
C ASN A 40 -12.32 4.58 -1.19
N LEU A 41 -11.91 4.69 -2.45
CA LEU A 41 -12.71 5.32 -3.50
C LEU A 41 -14.01 4.55 -3.82
N GLY A 42 -14.04 3.25 -3.54
CA GLY A 42 -15.24 2.40 -3.69
C GLY A 42 -16.13 2.35 -2.46
N ASN A 43 -15.60 2.65 -1.27
CA ASN A 43 -16.35 2.72 -0.02
C ASN A 43 -15.70 3.75 0.93
N PRO A 44 -16.20 4.99 0.98
CA PRO A 44 -15.57 6.05 1.77
C PRO A 44 -15.50 5.79 3.29
N GLU A 45 -16.29 4.86 3.81
CA GLU A 45 -16.28 4.45 5.22
C GLU A 45 -15.09 3.53 5.57
N GLU A 46 -14.35 3.05 4.56
CA GLU A 46 -13.16 2.22 4.73
C GLU A 46 -11.88 3.02 4.50
N ASN A 47 -10.86 2.72 5.30
CA ASN A 47 -9.55 3.35 5.20
C ASN A 47 -8.67 2.57 4.21
N HIS A 48 -7.91 3.30 3.38
CA HIS A 48 -6.87 2.74 2.52
C HIS A 48 -5.51 3.28 2.94
N LEU A 49 -4.63 2.39 3.41
CA LEU A 49 -3.31 2.70 3.94
C LEU A 49 -2.22 2.33 2.95
N TYR A 50 -1.23 3.20 2.78
CA TYR A 50 -0.11 3.01 1.87
C TYR A 50 1.20 2.87 2.64
N PHE A 51 1.97 1.84 2.30
CA PHE A 51 3.27 1.52 2.91
C PHE A 51 4.34 1.34 1.82
N ASP A 52 5.56 1.74 2.12
CA ASP A 52 6.72 1.60 1.23
C ASP A 52 7.51 0.32 1.52
N PRO A 53 7.64 -0.62 0.56
CA PRO A 53 8.47 -1.82 0.75
C PRO A 53 9.98 -1.55 0.82
N GLY A 54 10.42 -0.31 0.60
CA GLY A 54 11.82 0.12 0.69
C GLY A 54 12.67 -0.24 -0.53
N ASP A 55 12.05 -0.58 -1.67
CA ASP A 55 12.77 -0.95 -2.90
C ASP A 55 13.17 0.26 -3.77
N GLY A 56 12.89 1.48 -3.29
CA GLY A 56 13.26 2.74 -3.94
C GLY A 56 12.43 3.06 -5.18
N ARG A 57 11.24 2.50 -5.31
CA ARG A 57 10.36 2.66 -6.48
C ARG A 57 9.04 3.41 -6.21
N LEU A 58 8.97 4.10 -5.08
CA LEU A 58 7.89 5.05 -4.78
C LEU A 58 8.10 6.41 -5.43
#